data_AF-A0A8T2R2H1-F1
#
_entry.id   AF-A0A8T2R2H1-F1
#
_cell.length_a   1.000
_cell.length_b   1.000
_cell.length_c   1.000
_cell.angle_alpha   90.00
_cell.angle_beta   90.00
_cell.angle_gamma   90.00
#
_symmetry.space_group_name_H-M   'P 1'
#
loop_
_entity.id
_entity.type
_entity.pdbx_description
1 polymer ?
#
loop_
_entity_poly.entity_id
_entity_poly.type
_entity_poly.pdbx_seq_one_letter_code
_entity_poly.pdbx_strand_id
1 'polypeptide(L)'
;MLFSDATRGAVQELLPEYAGGSLASLCSWADEVRFKYRWSSALHYIDTPDFRCNYNYDRDCHDSDGVKDRCAAGAIKKLYISASFLFFILSTI
;
A
#
# COMPACT_ATOMS: atom_id res chain seq x y z
N MET A 1 10.57 -19.72 -7.88
CA MET A 1 9.61 -18.98 -7.02
C MET A 1 10.43 -17.98 -6.21
N LEU A 2 10.12 -16.68 -6.25
CA LEU A 2 10.98 -15.61 -5.69
C LEU A 2 10.91 -15.48 -4.15
N PHE A 3 9.93 -16.14 -3.49
CA PHE A 3 9.77 -16.07 -2.03
C PHE A 3 10.55 -17.16 -1.30
N SER A 4 11.13 -16.78 -0.15
CA SER A 4 11.58 -17.75 0.86
C SER A 4 10.40 -18.54 1.43
N ASP A 5 10.67 -19.68 2.04
CA ASP A 5 9.64 -20.52 2.65
C ASP A 5 8.93 -19.79 3.79
N ALA A 6 9.68 -19.04 4.61
CA ALA A 6 9.12 -18.22 5.67
C ALA A 6 8.18 -17.13 5.13
N THR A 7 8.58 -16.44 4.06
CA THR A 7 7.73 -15.42 3.40
C THR A 7 6.46 -16.05 2.83
N ARG A 8 6.58 -17.21 2.19
CA ARG A 8 5.43 -17.91 1.61
C ARG A 8 4.45 -18.37 2.69
N GLY A 9 4.94 -18.91 3.80
CA GLY A 9 4.11 -19.31 4.95
C GLY A 9 3.35 -18.13 5.54
N ALA A 10 4.03 -17.00 5.79
CA ALA A 10 3.39 -15.80 6.32
C ALA A 10 2.34 -15.21 5.36
N VAL A 11 2.63 -15.18 4.05
CA VAL A 11 1.64 -14.75 3.05
C VAL A 11 0.43 -15.68 3.04
N GLN A 12 0.63 -17.00 3.10
CA GLN A 12 -0.46 -17.97 3.13
C GLN A 12 -1.35 -17.83 4.38
N GLU A 13 -0.77 -17.51 5.54
CA GLU A 13 -1.50 -17.29 6.79
C GLU A 13 -2.33 -16.00 6.77
N LEU A 14 -1.84 -14.95 6.09
CA LEU A 14 -2.53 -13.66 5.99
C LEU A 14 -3.61 -13.62 4.88
N LEU A 15 -3.53 -14.51 3.89
CA LEU A 15 -4.50 -14.55 2.81
C LEU A 15 -5.84 -15.12 3.27
N PRO A 16 -6.97 -14.49 2.90
CA PRO A 16 -8.29 -15.06 3.17
C PRO A 16 -8.52 -16.32 2.32
N GLU A 17 -9.36 -17.23 2.81
CA GLU A 17 -9.62 -18.53 2.18
C GLU A 17 -10.05 -18.42 0.70
N TYR A 18 -10.89 -17.43 0.38
CA TYR A 18 -11.38 -17.21 -0.98
C TYR A 18 -10.29 -16.82 -1.99
N ALA A 19 -9.11 -16.39 -1.53
CA ALA A 19 -7.98 -16.08 -2.41
C ALA A 19 -7.29 -17.35 -2.95
N GLY A 20 -7.59 -18.54 -2.41
CA GLY A 20 -7.04 -19.82 -2.88
C GLY A 20 -5.51 -19.89 -2.81
N GLY A 21 -4.90 -19.18 -1.84
CA GLY A 21 -3.45 -19.08 -1.71
C GLY A 21 -2.75 -18.21 -2.76
N SER A 22 -3.52 -17.50 -3.61
CA SER A 22 -2.98 -16.59 -4.61
C SER A 22 -2.95 -15.16 -4.08
N LEU A 23 -1.75 -14.59 -3.86
CA LEU A 23 -1.63 -13.15 -3.55
C LEU A 23 -2.12 -12.29 -4.72
N ALA A 24 -1.87 -12.74 -5.95
CA ALA A 24 -2.19 -11.98 -7.16
C ALA A 24 -3.69 -11.70 -7.33
N SER A 25 -4.57 -12.56 -6.79
CA SER A 25 -6.02 -12.36 -6.86
C SER A 25 -6.51 -11.18 -6.01
N LEU A 26 -5.68 -10.67 -5.08
CA LEU A 26 -6.01 -9.56 -4.19
C LEU A 26 -5.23 -8.28 -4.48
N CYS A 27 -4.28 -8.29 -5.41
CA CYS A 27 -3.44 -7.11 -5.66
C CYS A 27 -4.24 -5.88 -6.18
N SER A 28 -5.42 -6.07 -6.79
CA SER A 28 -6.30 -4.99 -7.21
C SER A 28 -7.16 -4.40 -6.09
N TRP A 29 -7.24 -5.07 -4.94
CA TRP A 29 -8.16 -4.69 -3.86
C TRP A 29 -7.97 -3.24 -3.40
N ALA A 30 -6.72 -2.77 -3.33
CA ALA A 30 -6.43 -1.39 -2.94
C ALA A 30 -7.06 -0.36 -3.91
N ASP A 31 -7.05 -0.64 -5.21
CA ASP A 31 -7.68 0.22 -6.21
C ASP A 31 -9.21 0.22 -6.10
N GLU A 32 -9.80 -0.95 -5.81
CA GLU A 32 -11.25 -1.11 -5.65
C GLU A 32 -11.79 -0.31 -4.45
N VAL A 33 -11.05 -0.31 -3.33
CA VAL A 33 -11.51 0.34 -2.10
C VAL A 33 -11.13 1.82 -2.00
N ARG A 34 -10.29 2.37 -2.89
CA ARG A 34 -9.79 3.75 -2.77
C ARG A 34 -10.88 4.83 -2.78
N PHE A 35 -12.04 4.52 -3.35
CA PHE A 35 -13.22 5.41 -3.33
C PHE A 35 -14.10 5.21 -2.10
N LYS A 36 -14.08 4.03 -1.48
CA LYS A 36 -14.72 3.75 -0.18
C LYS A 36 -13.90 4.37 0.95
N TYR A 37 -12.59 4.18 0.92
CA TYR A 37 -11.62 4.77 1.82
C TYR A 37 -10.94 5.95 1.15
N ARG A 38 -11.64 7.08 1.04
CA ARG A 38 -11.16 8.27 0.30
C ARG A 38 -9.74 8.72 0.70
N TRP A 39 -9.38 8.52 1.96
CA TRP A 39 -8.05 8.87 2.46
C TRP A 39 -6.92 8.08 1.78
N SER A 40 -7.20 6.89 1.23
CA SER A 40 -6.20 6.03 0.60
C SER A 40 -5.93 6.40 -0.86
N SER A 41 -6.77 7.21 -1.50
CA SER A 41 -6.61 7.56 -2.92
C SER A 41 -5.24 8.17 -3.25
N ALA A 42 -4.76 9.11 -2.42
CA ALA A 42 -3.46 9.75 -2.59
C ALA A 42 -2.27 8.78 -2.40
N LEU A 43 -2.50 7.60 -1.82
CA LEU A 43 -1.46 6.60 -1.58
C LEU A 43 -1.10 5.80 -2.84
N HIS A 44 -1.78 6.02 -3.97
CA HIS A 44 -1.52 5.28 -5.22
C HIS A 44 -0.54 5.99 -6.16
N TYR A 45 -0.12 7.22 -5.84
CA TYR A 45 0.72 8.02 -6.72
C TYR A 45 1.65 8.96 -5.93
N ILE A 46 2.49 9.66 -6.68
CA ILE A 46 3.36 10.75 -6.20
C ILE A 46 3.33 11.82 -7.29
N ASP A 47 2.86 13.00 -6.94
CA ASP A 47 2.93 14.14 -7.85
C ASP A 47 4.27 14.85 -7.65
N THR A 48 5.04 15.00 -8.73
CA THR A 48 6.30 15.76 -8.72
C THR A 48 6.11 17.08 -9.47
N PRO A 49 6.79 18.17 -9.09
CA PRO A 49 6.64 19.44 -9.78
C PRO A 49 7.06 19.33 -11.25
N ASP A 50 6.30 20.00 -12.12
CA ASP A 50 6.52 19.97 -13.56
C ASP A 50 7.98 20.34 -13.92
N PHE A 51 8.51 19.65 -14.94
CA PHE A 51 9.83 19.88 -15.52
C PHE A 51 11.04 19.69 -14.56
N ARG A 52 10.84 19.19 -13.33
CA ARG A 52 11.94 18.86 -12.40
C ARG A 52 12.64 17.54 -12.73
N CYS A 53 11.90 16.56 -13.25
CA CYS A 53 12.36 15.18 -13.51
C CYS A 53 13.15 14.54 -12.34
N ASN A 54 12.78 14.88 -11.10
CA ASN A 54 13.38 14.32 -9.90
C ASN A 54 12.33 14.15 -8.80
N TYR A 55 12.59 13.20 -7.91
CA TYR A 55 11.79 12.91 -6.73
C TYR A 55 12.56 13.31 -5.46
N ASN A 56 11.88 14.01 -4.55
CA ASN A 56 12.35 14.31 -3.22
C ASN A 56 11.23 14.01 -2.21
N TYR A 57 11.48 13.12 -1.25
CA TYR A 57 10.46 12.63 -0.33
C TYR A 57 9.79 13.77 0.46
N ASP A 58 10.58 14.69 1.04
CA ASP A 58 10.04 15.77 1.87
C ASP A 58 9.24 16.79 1.07
N ARG A 59 9.62 17.01 -0.19
CA ARG A 59 8.92 17.91 -1.12
C ARG A 59 7.67 17.27 -1.71
N ASP A 60 7.74 16.02 -2.15
CA ASP A 60 6.75 15.41 -3.05
C ASP A 60 5.80 14.42 -2.34
N CYS A 61 6.19 13.86 -1.19
CA CYS A 61 5.34 12.88 -0.52
C CYS A 61 4.29 13.55 0.38
N HIS A 62 3.27 14.09 -0.26
CA HIS A 62 2.09 14.65 0.40
C HIS A 62 0.84 14.47 -0.47
N ASP A 63 -0.34 14.63 0.13
CA ASP A 63 -1.60 14.68 -0.61
C ASP A 63 -1.91 16.10 -1.12
N SER A 64 -3.08 16.29 -1.76
CA SER A 64 -3.53 17.59 -2.26
C SER A 64 -3.70 18.66 -1.17
N ASP A 65 -3.88 18.25 0.09
CA ASP A 65 -4.02 19.13 1.25
C ASP A 65 -2.65 19.45 1.91
N GLY A 66 -1.56 18.90 1.36
CA GLY A 66 -0.20 19.10 1.85
C GLY A 66 0.16 18.22 3.05
N VAL A 67 -0.68 17.25 3.42
CA VAL A 67 -0.41 16.34 4.54
C VAL A 67 0.72 15.37 4.17
N LYS A 68 1.80 15.42 4.94
CA LYS A 68 3.02 14.63 4.69
C LYS A 68 2.79 13.12 4.80
N ASP A 69 3.65 12.36 4.14
CA ASP A 69 3.67 10.90 4.08
C ASP A 69 2.41 10.27 3.45
N ARG A 70 1.60 11.06 2.74
CA ARG A 70 0.39 10.59 2.04
C ARG A 70 0.66 10.49 0.54
N CYS A 71 1.53 9.58 0.18
CA CYS A 71 1.89 9.24 -1.19
C CYS A 71 2.24 7.74 -1.28
N ALA A 72 2.48 7.20 -2.48
CA ALA A 72 2.83 5.79 -2.66
C ALA A 72 4.09 5.35 -1.90
N ALA A 73 5.15 6.16 -1.94
CA ALA A 73 6.38 5.85 -1.18
C ALA A 73 6.14 5.88 0.34
N GLY A 74 5.34 6.84 0.82
CA GLY A 74 4.95 6.93 2.23
C GLY A 74 4.11 5.75 2.69
N ALA A 75 3.20 5.26 1.83
CA ALA A 75 2.39 4.08 2.11
C ALA A 75 3.26 2.82 2.24
N ILE A 76 4.19 2.59 1.31
CA ILE A 76 5.13 1.45 1.38
C ILE A 76 5.99 1.54 2.64
N LYS A 77 6.55 2.73 2.95
CA LYS A 77 7.36 2.95 4.14
C LYS A 77 6.57 2.66 5.42
N LYS A 78 5.33 3.14 5.50
CA LYS A 78 4.44 2.87 6.64
C LYS A 78 4.16 1.37 6.75
N LEU A 79 3.70 0.71 5.68
CA LEU A 79 3.40 -0.72 5.66
C LEU A 79 4.60 -1.60 6.05
N TYR A 80 5.81 -1.26 5.59
CA TYR A 80 7.04 -1.97 5.94
C TYR A 80 7.34 -1.92 7.44
N ILE A 81 7.18 -0.74 8.05
CA ILE A 81 7.46 -0.54 9.49
C ILE A 81 6.29 -1.06 10.34
N SER A 82 5.07 -0.96 9.83
CA SER A 82 3.85 -1.39 10.49
C SER A 82 3.35 -2.71 9.89
N ALA A 83 4.17 -3.77 9.86
CA ALA A 83 3.67 -5.10 9.47
C ALA A 83 2.43 -5.57 10.30
N SER A 84 2.02 -4.82 11.33
CA SER A 84 0.74 -4.90 12.04
C SER A 84 -0.46 -4.16 11.40
N PHE A 85 -0.31 -3.39 10.31
CA PHE A 85 -1.42 -2.67 9.65
C PHE A 85 -2.22 -3.56 8.70
N LEU A 86 -1.61 -4.63 8.19
CA LEU A 86 -2.33 -5.71 7.48
C LEU A 86 -3.39 -6.33 8.39
N PHE A 87 -3.07 -6.45 9.69
CA PHE A 87 -4.03 -6.88 10.71
C PHE A 87 -5.22 -5.91 10.80
N PHE A 88 -5.02 -4.59 10.77
CA PHE A 88 -6.11 -3.61 10.92
C PHE A 88 -7.04 -3.52 9.71
N ILE A 89 -6.50 -3.70 8.50
CA ILE A 89 -7.30 -3.65 7.26
C ILE A 89 -8.05 -4.97 7.01
N LEU A 90 -7.46 -6.12 7.37
CA LEU A 90 -8.14 -7.42 7.27
C LEU A 90 -9.14 -7.67 8.41
N SER A 91 -9.00 -7.03 9.57
CA SER A 91 -9.92 -7.18 10.72
C SER A 91 -11.11 -6.21 10.72
N THR A 92 -11.20 -5.32 9.73
CA THR A 92 -12.37 -4.46 9.49
C THR A 92 -13.17 -4.89 8.25
N ILE A 93 -12.93 -6.10 7.75
CA ILE A 93 -13.77 -6.84 6.80
C ILE A 93 -14.33 -8.07 7.51
#